data_AF-A0A645FZK7-F1
#
_entry.id   AF-A0A645FZK7-F1
#
_cell.length_a   1.000
_cell.length_b   1.000
_cell.length_c   1.000
_cell.angle_alpha   90.00
_cell.angle_beta   90.00
_cell.angle_gamma   90.00
#
_symmetry.space_group_name_H-M   'P 1'
#
loop_
_entity.id
_entity.type
_entity.pdbx_description
1 polymer ?
#
loop_
_entity_poly.entity_id
_entity_poly.type
_entity_poly.pdbx_seq_one_letter_code
_entity_poly.pdbx_strand_id
1 'polypeptide(L)'
;MPFWGFTLSTAHIPYPIPDLNQLRLQVYSNIAYGSKGIQYFTYWTQVSDVWNFYSGPIEVNGEKTIVYELIKQMNKEIQVYSNVFTTTKVTKVSHYGDIPLGTTAFTTTPDFINYIKIRGGNALLSEMKNDTDEYFMIQNTNLYNEIGLKIITDKETKIILKNGYIIPASKIDVEFKLTPGDMVLFMK
;
A
#
# COMPACT_ATOMS: atom_id res chain seq x y z
N MET A 1 -5.08 14.07 -16.82
CA MET A 1 -5.35 12.66 -16.45
C MET A 1 -4.85 12.45 -15.03
N PRO A 2 -5.59 11.78 -14.13
CA PRO A 2 -5.08 11.51 -12.79
C PRO A 2 -3.84 10.62 -12.87
N PHE A 3 -2.96 10.68 -11.86
CA PHE A 3 -1.77 9.82 -11.78
C PHE A 3 -2.17 8.35 -11.66
N TRP A 4 -1.56 7.47 -12.46
CA TRP A 4 -1.71 6.01 -12.40
C TRP A 4 -0.36 5.39 -12.06
N GLY A 5 -0.37 4.46 -11.12
CA GLY A 5 0.82 3.73 -10.70
C GLY A 5 0.91 2.36 -11.38
N PHE A 6 2.13 1.96 -11.76
CA PHE A 6 2.38 0.63 -12.28
C PHE A 6 2.70 -0.36 -11.17
N THR A 7 2.26 -1.60 -11.32
CA THR A 7 2.63 -2.72 -10.45
C THR A 7 3.12 -3.85 -11.34
N LEU A 8 4.36 -4.28 -11.12
CA LEU A 8 4.96 -5.40 -11.82
C LEU A 8 4.27 -6.69 -11.37
N SER A 9 3.49 -7.28 -12.28
CA SER A 9 2.79 -8.55 -12.12
C SER A 9 3.39 -9.67 -12.95
N THR A 10 4.37 -9.41 -13.83
CA THR A 10 4.99 -10.46 -14.67
C THR A 10 6.47 -10.62 -14.35
N ALA A 11 6.89 -11.85 -14.06
CA ALA A 11 8.29 -12.17 -13.81
C ALA A 11 9.11 -12.04 -15.09
N HIS A 12 10.36 -11.60 -14.96
CA HIS A 12 11.36 -11.56 -16.03
C HIS A 12 12.74 -11.33 -15.41
N ILE A 13 13.82 -11.74 -16.10
CA ILE A 13 15.23 -11.76 -15.69
C ILE A 13 15.48 -11.50 -14.17
N PRO A 14 15.55 -10.26 -13.65
CA PRO A 14 15.86 -10.03 -12.23
C PRO A 14 14.66 -10.06 -11.28
N TYR A 15 13.43 -10.03 -11.80
CA TYR A 15 12.20 -9.92 -11.02
C TYR A 15 11.50 -11.27 -10.88
N PRO A 16 11.23 -11.72 -9.64
CA PRO A 16 10.61 -13.01 -9.40
C PRO A 16 9.11 -13.00 -9.77
N ILE A 17 8.50 -14.18 -9.74
CA ILE A 17 7.04 -14.30 -9.69
C ILE A 17 6.58 -13.59 -8.42
N PRO A 18 5.73 -12.54 -8.52
CA PRO A 18 5.38 -11.75 -7.37
C PRO A 18 4.50 -12.56 -6.43
N ASP A 19 4.76 -12.45 -5.12
CA ASP A 19 3.80 -12.86 -4.10
C ASP A 19 2.84 -11.71 -3.74
N LEU A 20 1.84 -12.00 -2.90
CA LEU A 20 0.85 -11.00 -2.51
C LEU A 20 1.45 -9.82 -1.73
N ASN A 21 2.47 -10.06 -0.89
CA ASN A 21 3.09 -9.01 -0.09
C ASN A 21 3.90 -8.05 -0.97
N GLN A 22 4.58 -8.58 -1.98
CA GLN A 22 5.28 -7.79 -2.98
C GLN A 22 4.32 -6.97 -3.86
N LEU A 23 3.13 -7.51 -4.17
CA LEU A 23 2.07 -6.73 -4.83
C LEU A 23 1.54 -5.62 -3.92
N ARG A 24 1.27 -5.92 -2.64
CA ARG A 24 0.85 -4.90 -1.65
C ARG A 24 1.87 -3.79 -1.54
N LEU A 25 3.16 -4.13 -1.46
CA LEU A 25 4.25 -3.14 -1.40
C LEU A 25 4.13 -2.13 -2.55
N GLN A 26 4.00 -2.61 -3.78
CA GLN A 26 3.91 -1.77 -4.98
C GLN A 26 2.60 -0.98 -5.02
N VAL A 27 1.46 -1.65 -4.84
CA VAL A 27 0.12 -1.05 -4.98
C VAL A 27 -0.12 0.00 -3.91
N TYR A 28 0.14 -0.31 -2.65
CA TYR A 28 -0.05 0.64 -1.56
C TYR A 28 0.96 1.78 -1.60
N SER A 29 2.18 1.56 -2.11
CA SER A 29 3.12 2.67 -2.36
C SER A 29 2.55 3.63 -3.40
N ASN A 30 2.07 3.11 -4.53
CA ASN A 30 1.45 3.92 -5.57
C ASN A 30 0.27 4.75 -5.01
N ILE A 31 -0.57 4.15 -4.18
CA ILE A 31 -1.72 4.80 -3.54
C ILE A 31 -1.26 5.87 -2.53
N ALA A 32 -0.27 5.57 -1.68
CA ALA A 32 0.29 6.53 -0.73
C ALA A 32 0.88 7.77 -1.43
N TYR A 33 1.43 7.60 -2.64
CA TYR A 33 1.88 8.69 -3.52
C TYR A 33 0.77 9.33 -4.36
N GLY A 34 -0.48 8.91 -4.19
CA GLY A 34 -1.66 9.58 -4.74
C GLY A 34 -2.18 9.05 -6.06
N SER A 35 -1.76 7.84 -6.47
CA SER A 35 -2.31 7.20 -7.67
C SER A 35 -3.83 7.00 -7.54
N LYS A 36 -4.54 7.18 -8.65
CA LYS A 36 -6.00 6.96 -8.77
C LYS A 36 -6.35 5.74 -9.60
N GLY A 37 -5.34 5.09 -10.17
CA GLY A 37 -5.46 3.85 -10.92
C GLY A 37 -4.19 3.04 -10.79
N ILE A 38 -4.35 1.72 -10.83
CA ILE A 38 -3.27 0.75 -10.81
C ILE A 38 -3.24 0.04 -12.14
N GLN A 39 -2.06 0.02 -12.76
CA GLN A 39 -1.82 -0.68 -14.01
C GLN A 39 -0.86 -1.84 -13.80
N TYR A 40 -1.32 -3.06 -14.05
CA TYR A 40 -0.50 -4.26 -13.93
C TYR A 40 0.41 -4.43 -15.14
N PHE A 41 1.73 -4.43 -14.92
CA PHE A 41 2.74 -4.64 -15.95
C PHE A 41 3.33 -6.05 -15.88
N THR A 42 3.28 -6.84 -16.94
CA THR A 42 2.16 -6.85 -17.89
C THR A 42 1.06 -7.74 -17.36
N TYR A 43 -0.17 -7.49 -17.83
CA TYR A 43 -1.30 -8.35 -17.51
C TYR A 43 -1.26 -9.67 -18.31
N TRP A 44 -0.87 -9.58 -19.59
CA TRP A 44 -0.59 -10.73 -20.43
C TRP A 44 0.91 -10.94 -20.54
N THR A 45 1.38 -12.17 -20.41
CA THR A 45 2.78 -12.54 -20.59
C THR A 45 3.19 -12.20 -22.02
N GLN A 46 4.26 -11.40 -22.16
CA GLN A 46 4.73 -10.92 -23.44
C GLN A 46 5.76 -11.89 -24.04
N VAL A 47 5.78 -12.01 -25.36
CA VAL A 47 6.89 -12.64 -26.07
C VAL A 47 7.87 -11.54 -26.43
N SER A 48 9.14 -11.68 -26.04
CA SER A 48 10.17 -10.68 -26.29
C SER A 48 11.52 -11.35 -26.53
N ASP A 49 12.29 -10.79 -27.47
CA ASP A 49 13.67 -11.21 -27.74
C ASP A 49 14.68 -10.60 -26.76
N VAL A 50 14.24 -9.64 -25.93
CA VAL A 50 15.08 -8.90 -24.97
C VAL A 50 14.88 -9.42 -23.56
N TRP A 51 13.62 -9.68 -23.18
CA TRP A 51 13.25 -10.07 -21.82
C TRP A 51 12.54 -11.42 -21.83
N ASN A 52 12.95 -12.33 -20.94
CA ASN A 52 12.27 -13.61 -20.75
C ASN A 52 11.05 -13.44 -19.82
N PHE A 53 9.96 -12.87 -20.31
CA PHE A 53 8.74 -12.80 -19.51
C PHE A 53 8.14 -14.19 -19.30
N TYR A 54 7.73 -14.49 -18.08
CA TYR A 54 7.02 -15.73 -17.72
C TYR A 54 6.09 -15.49 -16.54
N SER A 55 5.07 -16.34 -16.39
CA SER A 55 4.19 -16.31 -15.22
C SER A 55 3.51 -14.96 -14.98
N GLY A 56 3.15 -14.24 -16.04
CA GLY A 56 2.24 -13.11 -15.92
C GLY A 56 0.84 -13.57 -15.50
N PRO A 57 -0.08 -12.65 -15.15
CA PRO A 57 -1.45 -13.04 -14.77
C PRO A 57 -2.11 -13.96 -15.80
N ILE A 58 -1.96 -13.64 -17.09
CA ILE A 58 -2.36 -14.52 -18.19
C ILE A 58 -1.13 -14.95 -18.98
N GLU A 59 -0.99 -16.25 -19.26
CA GLU A 59 0.07 -16.79 -20.11
C GLU A 59 -0.15 -16.48 -21.60
N VAL A 60 0.88 -16.69 -22.41
CA VAL A 60 0.84 -16.46 -23.87
C VAL A 60 -0.30 -17.25 -24.54
N ASN A 61 -0.59 -18.45 -24.04
CA ASN A 61 -1.67 -19.32 -24.52
C ASN A 61 -3.07 -18.97 -23.97
N GLY A 62 -3.18 -17.93 -23.13
CA GLY A 62 -4.43 -17.48 -22.51
C GLY A 62 -4.79 -18.15 -21.18
N GLU A 63 -3.97 -19.08 -20.68
CA GLU A 63 -4.19 -19.72 -19.39
C GLU A 63 -3.92 -18.76 -18.23
N LYS A 64 -4.68 -18.89 -17.15
CA LYS A 64 -4.48 -18.11 -15.92
C LYS A 64 -3.37 -18.74 -15.09
N THR A 65 -2.47 -17.92 -14.56
CA THR A 65 -1.46 -18.37 -13.60
C THR A 65 -1.91 -18.10 -12.17
N ILE A 66 -1.09 -18.51 -11.19
CA ILE A 66 -1.28 -18.13 -9.79
C ILE A 66 -1.34 -16.60 -9.62
N VAL A 67 -0.59 -15.84 -10.43
CA VAL A 67 -0.55 -14.38 -10.36
C VAL A 67 -1.93 -13.78 -10.65
N TYR A 68 -2.74 -14.38 -11.53
CA TYR A 68 -4.11 -13.93 -11.77
C TYR A 68 -4.93 -13.90 -10.48
N GLU A 69 -4.86 -14.96 -9.67
CA GLU A 69 -5.59 -15.02 -8.41
C GLU A 69 -5.00 -14.05 -7.38
N LEU A 70 -3.68 -13.83 -7.37
CA LEU A 70 -3.03 -12.83 -6.51
C LEU A 70 -3.48 -11.40 -6.84
N ILE A 71 -3.48 -10.99 -8.11
CA ILE A 71 -3.93 -9.63 -8.49
C ILE A 71 -5.44 -9.47 -8.27
N LYS A 72 -6.22 -10.55 -8.40
CA LYS A 72 -7.66 -10.53 -8.09
C LYS A 72 -7.89 -10.36 -6.60
N GLN A 73 -7.08 -10.98 -5.74
CA GLN A 73 -7.09 -10.74 -4.31
C GLN A 73 -6.68 -9.29 -3.98
N MET A 74 -5.59 -8.79 -4.57
CA MET A 74 -5.13 -7.41 -4.40
C MET A 74 -6.22 -6.41 -4.84
N ASN A 75 -6.90 -6.67 -5.95
CA ASN A 75 -8.01 -5.85 -6.43
C ASN A 75 -9.18 -5.79 -5.43
N LYS A 76 -9.53 -6.92 -4.79
CA LYS A 76 -10.53 -6.94 -3.72
C LYS A 76 -10.09 -6.09 -2.53
N GLU A 77 -8.82 -6.18 -2.14
CA GLU A 77 -8.27 -5.38 -1.03
C GLU A 77 -8.34 -3.88 -1.32
N ILE A 78 -7.95 -3.41 -2.52
CA ILE A 78 -8.03 -1.96 -2.84
C ILE A 78 -9.46 -1.47 -3.08
N GLN A 79 -10.38 -2.34 -3.49
CA GLN A 79 -11.79 -1.96 -3.66
C GLN A 79 -12.42 -1.52 -2.34
N VAL A 80 -12.03 -2.13 -1.22
CA VAL A 80 -12.48 -1.75 0.14
C VAL A 80 -12.17 -0.28 0.44
N TYR A 81 -11.05 0.22 -0.06
CA TYR A 81 -10.57 1.59 0.18
C TYR A 81 -10.83 2.55 -1.00
N SER A 82 -11.50 2.09 -2.06
CA SER A 82 -11.59 2.80 -3.34
C SER A 82 -12.22 4.20 -3.22
N ASN A 83 -13.24 4.37 -2.38
CA ASN A 83 -13.87 5.67 -2.16
C ASN A 83 -12.91 6.68 -1.50
N VAL A 84 -12.07 6.22 -0.56
CA VAL A 84 -11.07 7.07 0.09
C VAL A 84 -10.03 7.51 -0.94
N PHE A 85 -9.45 6.58 -1.67
CA PHE A 85 -8.34 6.91 -2.57
C PHE A 85 -8.76 7.66 -3.82
N THR A 86 -9.99 7.50 -4.30
CA THR A 86 -10.45 8.23 -5.49
C THR A 86 -10.85 9.68 -5.17
N THR A 87 -11.27 9.98 -3.93
CA THR A 87 -11.75 11.32 -3.54
C THR A 87 -10.68 12.19 -2.88
N THR A 88 -9.64 11.60 -2.31
CA THR A 88 -8.62 12.34 -1.55
C THR A 88 -7.52 12.95 -2.41
N LYS A 89 -6.85 13.98 -1.89
CA LYS A 89 -5.58 14.51 -2.38
C LYS A 89 -4.51 14.25 -1.32
N VAL A 90 -3.35 13.74 -1.76
CA VAL A 90 -2.18 13.60 -0.89
C VAL A 90 -1.63 14.99 -0.58
N THR A 91 -1.47 15.29 0.71
CA THR A 91 -0.92 16.56 1.19
C THR A 91 0.54 16.43 1.61
N LYS A 92 0.94 15.26 2.12
CA LYS A 92 2.31 14.98 2.53
C LYS A 92 2.60 13.50 2.44
N VAL A 93 3.79 13.18 1.93
CA VAL A 93 4.37 11.83 1.96
C VAL A 93 5.69 11.92 2.71
N SER A 94 6.00 10.91 3.52
CA SER A 94 7.25 10.84 4.28
C SER A 94 7.61 9.40 4.62
N HIS A 95 8.87 9.17 4.98
CA HIS A 95 9.42 7.84 5.23
C HIS A 95 10.01 7.73 6.63
N TYR A 96 9.93 6.55 7.23
CA TYR A 96 10.53 6.21 8.51
C TYR A 96 11.55 5.09 8.34
N GLY A 97 12.65 5.14 9.10
CA GLY A 97 13.76 4.18 8.99
C GLY A 97 14.77 4.62 7.94
N ASP A 98 15.09 3.72 7.00
CA ASP A 98 15.94 4.03 5.86
C ASP A 98 15.19 4.93 4.87
N ILE A 99 15.62 6.19 4.77
CA ILE A 99 14.94 7.20 3.96
C ILE A 99 15.40 7.08 2.50
N PRO A 100 14.50 6.78 1.53
CA PRO A 100 14.88 6.72 0.13
C PRO A 100 15.41 8.06 -0.39
N LEU A 101 16.41 8.01 -1.26
CA LEU A 101 17.01 9.21 -1.85
C LEU A 101 15.94 10.06 -2.56
N GLY A 102 15.97 11.37 -2.31
CA GLY A 102 15.01 12.31 -2.88
C GLY A 102 13.65 12.34 -2.19
N THR A 103 13.50 11.65 -1.06
CA THR A 103 12.27 11.69 -0.24
C THR A 103 12.49 12.41 1.09
N THR A 104 11.41 12.58 1.85
CA THR A 104 11.37 13.32 3.11
C THR A 104 11.28 12.36 4.29
N ALA A 105 12.07 12.61 5.33
CA ALA A 105 11.96 11.89 6.59
C ALA A 105 10.67 12.25 7.33
N PHE A 106 10.07 11.28 8.01
CA PHE A 106 8.94 11.48 8.89
C PHE A 106 9.40 12.12 10.20
N THR A 107 8.93 13.34 10.45
CA THR A 107 9.31 14.14 11.62
C THR A 107 8.13 14.49 12.52
N THR A 108 6.95 14.66 11.94
CA THR A 108 5.73 15.07 12.67
C THR A 108 4.53 14.27 12.21
N THR A 109 3.66 13.96 13.17
CA THR A 109 2.34 13.40 12.97
C THR A 109 1.32 14.47 12.60
N PRO A 110 0.20 14.12 11.94
CA PRO A 110 -0.97 14.99 11.88
C PRO A 110 -1.62 15.13 13.28
N ASP A 111 -2.36 16.21 13.50
CA ASP A 111 -2.82 16.65 14.83
C ASP A 111 -3.70 15.62 15.58
N PHE A 112 -4.34 14.71 14.85
CA PHE A 112 -5.19 13.65 15.42
C PHE A 112 -4.43 12.38 15.85
N ILE A 113 -3.12 12.32 15.60
CA ILE A 113 -2.23 11.25 16.03
C ILE A 113 -1.31 11.78 17.15
N ASN A 114 -1.64 11.41 18.38
CA ASN A 114 -0.95 11.84 19.60
C ASN A 114 0.41 11.16 19.79
N TYR A 115 0.56 9.92 19.34
CA TYR A 115 1.79 9.15 19.48
C TYR A 115 1.90 8.10 18.40
N ILE A 116 3.12 7.90 17.89
CA ILE A 116 3.45 6.81 16.99
C ILE A 116 4.83 6.24 17.35
N LYS A 117 4.94 4.91 17.34
CA LYS A 117 6.20 4.19 17.44
C LYS A 117 6.19 3.03 16.45
N ILE A 118 7.19 3.03 15.57
CA ILE A 118 7.44 1.97 14.59
C ILE A 118 8.69 1.21 15.01
N ARG A 119 8.66 -0.12 14.96
CA ARG A 119 9.78 -1.01 15.28
C ARG A 119 9.98 -2.05 14.19
N GLY A 120 11.23 -2.47 13.99
CA GLY A 120 11.55 -3.62 13.15
C GLY A 120 11.71 -3.33 11.66
N GLY A 121 11.71 -2.06 11.24
CA GLY A 121 12.06 -1.71 9.86
C GLY A 121 11.48 -0.38 9.40
N ASN A 122 11.32 -0.29 8.08
CA ASN A 122 10.96 0.92 7.35
C ASN A 122 9.44 1.06 7.14
N ALA A 123 8.97 2.30 7.00
CA ALA A 123 7.58 2.57 6.68
C ALA A 123 7.40 3.80 5.77
N LEU A 124 6.37 3.77 4.94
CA LEU A 124 5.89 4.90 4.15
C LEU A 124 4.63 5.46 4.80
N LEU A 125 4.61 6.77 5.04
CA LEU A 125 3.53 7.48 5.69
C LEU A 125 2.95 8.51 4.73
N SER A 126 1.63 8.51 4.57
CA SER A 126 0.91 9.43 3.67
C SER A 126 -0.25 10.09 4.40
N GLU A 127 -0.22 11.42 4.38
CA GLU A 127 -1.30 12.29 4.83
C GLU A 127 -2.12 12.68 3.60
N MET A 128 -3.43 12.50 3.69
CA MET A 128 -4.37 12.73 2.60
C MET A 128 -5.61 13.42 3.14
N LYS A 129 -6.32 14.19 2.31
CA LYS A 129 -7.61 14.77 2.68
C LYS A 129 -8.57 14.86 1.51
N ASN A 130 -9.85 14.81 1.80
CA ASN A 130 -10.89 15.26 0.87
C ASN A 130 -11.65 16.45 1.52
N ASP A 131 -12.84 16.77 1.03
CA ASP A 131 -13.60 17.92 1.55
C ASP A 131 -14.20 17.66 2.95
N THR A 132 -14.27 16.40 3.39
CA THR A 132 -14.96 15.99 4.61
C THR A 132 -14.03 15.45 5.69
N ASP A 133 -12.99 14.74 5.30
CA ASP A 133 -12.17 13.92 6.20
C ASP A 133 -10.68 14.06 5.91
N GLU A 134 -9.87 13.83 6.95
CA GLU A 134 -8.43 13.69 6.87
C GLU A 134 -8.04 12.23 7.10
N TYR A 135 -7.01 11.77 6.39
CA TYR A 135 -6.58 10.39 6.40
C TYR A 135 -5.07 10.29 6.64
N PHE A 136 -4.68 9.29 7.42
CA PHE A 136 -3.29 8.96 7.66
C PHE A 136 -3.03 7.48 7.40
N MET A 137 -2.27 7.22 6.35
CA MET A 137 -1.88 5.87 5.93
C MET A 137 -0.46 5.58 6.39
N ILE A 138 -0.24 4.38 6.94
CA ILE A 138 1.09 3.85 7.26
C ILE A 138 1.24 2.52 6.56
N GLN A 139 2.27 2.38 5.74
CA GLN A 139 2.59 1.16 5.01
C GLN A 139 3.92 0.58 5.50
N ASN A 140 3.98 -0.73 5.69
CA ASN A 140 5.23 -1.46 5.86
C ASN A 140 5.97 -1.56 4.51
N THR A 141 7.14 -0.95 4.39
CA THR A 141 7.94 -0.97 3.14
C THR A 141 9.02 -2.05 3.11
N ASN A 142 9.06 -2.94 4.10
CA ASN A 142 9.98 -4.09 4.11
C ASN A 142 9.43 -5.22 3.24
N LEU A 143 10.32 -5.90 2.51
CA LEU A 143 9.95 -7.00 1.60
C LEU A 143 9.62 -8.31 2.33
N TYR A 144 10.29 -8.57 3.45
CA TYR A 144 10.27 -9.90 4.09
C TYR A 144 9.89 -9.87 5.58
N ASN A 145 9.98 -8.70 6.21
CA ASN A 145 9.80 -8.56 7.66
C ASN A 145 8.56 -7.75 8.00
N GLU A 146 7.86 -8.17 9.04
CA GLU A 146 6.82 -7.35 9.67
C GLU A 146 7.42 -6.18 10.45
N ILE A 147 6.63 -5.12 10.64
CA ILE A 147 6.95 -4.05 11.58
C ILE A 147 5.95 -4.07 12.73
N GLY A 148 6.41 -3.66 13.92
CA GLY A 148 5.55 -3.37 15.07
C GLY A 148 5.12 -1.90 15.04
N LEU A 149 3.82 -1.66 15.14
CA LEU A 149 3.23 -0.31 15.16
C LEU A 149 2.43 -0.13 16.45
N LYS A 150 2.84 0.84 17.27
CA LYS A 150 2.05 1.37 18.38
C LYS A 150 1.63 2.78 18.02
N ILE A 151 0.33 3.05 18.06
CA ILE A 151 -0.24 4.35 17.71
C ILE A 151 -1.29 4.73 18.74
N ILE A 152 -1.31 6.00 19.15
CA ILE A 152 -2.33 6.56 20.03
C ILE A 152 -2.91 7.76 19.31
N THR A 153 -4.23 7.78 19.17
CA THR A 153 -4.98 8.82 18.46
C THR A 153 -5.78 9.66 19.45
N ASP A 154 -6.43 10.70 18.96
CA ASP A 154 -7.54 11.32 19.71
C ASP A 154 -8.77 10.40 19.77
N LYS A 155 -9.84 10.88 20.42
CA LYS A 155 -11.08 10.13 20.64
C LYS A 155 -11.99 10.03 19.40
N GLU A 156 -11.78 10.90 18.41
CA GLU A 156 -12.65 11.02 17.23
C GLU A 156 -12.11 10.21 16.05
N THR A 157 -10.79 9.95 16.05
CA THR A 157 -10.10 9.19 15.03
C THR A 157 -10.63 7.76 14.95
N LYS A 158 -10.84 7.31 13.72
CA LYS A 158 -11.28 5.97 13.36
C LYS A 158 -10.17 5.25 12.60
N ILE A 159 -10.26 3.92 12.58
CA ILE A 159 -9.48 3.07 11.70
C ILE A 159 -10.41 2.38 10.70
N ILE A 160 -9.99 2.34 9.43
CA ILE A 160 -10.67 1.61 8.37
C ILE A 160 -10.02 0.24 8.23
N LEU A 161 -10.75 -0.80 8.66
CA LEU A 161 -10.27 -2.18 8.63
C LEU A 161 -10.29 -2.75 7.20
N LYS A 162 -9.53 -3.82 6.97
CA LYS A 162 -9.43 -4.52 5.67
C LYS A 162 -10.73 -5.12 5.15
N ASN A 163 -11.72 -5.30 6.02
CA ASN A 163 -13.06 -5.75 5.65
C ASN A 163 -14.04 -4.59 5.44
N GLY A 164 -13.55 -3.34 5.47
CA GLY A 164 -14.35 -2.13 5.24
C GLY A 164 -15.07 -1.60 6.47
N TYR A 165 -15.03 -2.31 7.61
CA TYR A 165 -15.59 -1.76 8.85
C TYR A 165 -14.76 -0.58 9.34
N ILE A 166 -15.46 0.44 9.81
CA ILE A 166 -14.87 1.62 10.44
C ILE A 166 -15.16 1.54 11.93
N ILE A 167 -14.11 1.53 12.75
CA ILE A 167 -14.23 1.47 14.21
C ILE A 167 -13.43 2.61 14.86
N PRO A 168 -13.75 3.01 16.10
CA PRO A 168 -12.91 3.95 16.84
C PRO A 168 -11.47 3.42 16.96
N ALA A 169 -10.48 4.25 16.63
CA ALA A 169 -9.07 3.86 16.71
C ALA A 169 -8.61 3.59 18.15
N SER A 170 -9.32 4.16 19.14
CA SER A 170 -9.14 3.90 20.57
C SER A 170 -9.33 2.43 20.98
N LYS A 171 -9.94 1.59 20.12
CA LYS A 171 -10.01 0.13 20.33
C LYS A 171 -8.67 -0.59 20.06
N ILE A 172 -7.68 0.11 19.52
CA ILE A 172 -6.33 -0.40 19.28
C ILE A 172 -5.40 0.28 20.28
N ASP A 173 -5.33 -0.27 21.49
CA ASP A 173 -4.55 0.25 22.62
C ASP A 173 -3.19 -0.46 22.79
N VAL A 174 -2.94 -1.50 22.01
CA VAL A 174 -1.72 -2.30 22.00
C VAL A 174 -0.91 -2.12 20.72
N GLU A 175 0.38 -2.44 20.79
CA GLU A 175 1.19 -2.58 19.59
C GLU A 175 0.69 -3.77 18.76
N PHE A 176 0.57 -3.57 17.45
CA PHE A 176 0.19 -4.61 16.50
C PHE A 176 1.22 -4.72 15.37
N LYS A 177 1.13 -5.83 14.64
CA LYS A 177 2.04 -6.14 13.53
C LYS A 177 1.43 -5.71 12.21
N LEU A 178 2.26 -5.12 11.36
CA LEU A 178 1.93 -4.87 9.96
C LEU A 178 2.83 -5.75 9.09
N THR A 179 2.23 -6.68 8.34
CA THR A 179 2.95 -7.64 7.50
C THR A 179 3.65 -6.96 6.32
N PRO A 180 4.64 -7.61 5.68
CA PRO A 180 5.36 -7.03 4.54
C PRO A 180 4.45 -6.44 3.47
N GLY A 181 4.76 -5.22 3.03
CA GLY A 181 4.01 -4.47 2.01
C GLY A 181 2.65 -3.92 2.44
N ASP A 182 2.09 -4.40 3.56
CA ASP A 182 0.73 -4.10 4.00
C ASP A 182 0.59 -2.69 4.58
N MET A 183 -0.65 -2.23 4.75
CA MET A 183 -0.97 -0.90 5.26
C MET A 183 -2.05 -0.88 6.35
N VAL A 184 -2.06 0.22 7.10
CA VAL A 184 -3.16 0.63 7.98
C VAL A 184 -3.60 2.05 7.61
N LEU A 185 -4.89 2.33 7.76
CA LEU A 185 -5.50 3.60 7.38
C LEU A 185 -6.36 4.17 8.52
N PHE A 186 -5.97 5.35 8.99
CA PHE A 186 -6.71 6.15 9.96
C PHE A 186 -7.49 7.25 9.25
N MET A 187 -8.63 7.62 9.83
CA MET A 187 -9.56 8.63 9.33
C MET A 187 -9.98 9.52 10.48
N LYS A 188 -9.96 10.82 10.28
CA LYS A 188 -10.60 11.81 11.16
C LYS A 188 -11.74 12.48 10.42
#